data_AF-A0AAD9V790-F1
#
_entry.id   AF-A0AAD9V790-F1
#
_cell.length_a   1.000
_cell.length_b   1.000
_cell.length_c   1.000
_cell.angle_alpha   90.00
_cell.angle_beta   90.00
_cell.angle_gamma   90.00
#
_symmetry.space_group_name_H-M   'P 1'
#
loop_
_entity.id
_entity.type
_entity.pdbx_description
1 polymer ?
#
loop_
_entity_poly.entity_id
_entity_poly.type
_entity_poly.pdbx_seq_one_letter_code
_entity_poly.pdbx_strand_id
1 'polypeptide(L)'
;MKHYTMVMGDTYNSSQVFIVTILLLFFPVFYKILQLCLVYLRVPVKSSDGRRLSGELPNLPWGHFNQVNFFGRPLSKKHGSIYYLWNCLTPVIILADAKAIRAFYSDHYSHQREPDFTCLGAVFKDILGNCLATSHGRDEVKRCRGPFEKYFSSEAVYKTLKVLGRECKSFVESLPVGKPVDLQTAGLADVTLRALVHVVYGEDVLCTHFHRILQLSNLLQGAVDMLNVGETRLPFYSLLPTKANQKARRFNEAWDEFNRFLFKEYEEGRLSAGDGFFFGMMEQLKTHALEIDEREVCGKGHLSYYNAQNNRACCKVFAATSFALADLAQHKNIQDKVRREIDAILQGSDPSSHADLEKKLPYMEMVLKESARMHPALALSLPEKTVKQVTDLGGYQIPKGTPVCVDTHSLNFSEDYWENPDKFDPERFANGTKQVPGSFFRFGMGPRKCLGYRYAMAINRVVVASFLQKFSLELGQPSDLIRVKETGLFFFTPYLSPKIIFTSRNEKQTLIQPSSSGLMLENYRKSPVDKVVKK
;
A
#
# COMPACT_ATOMS: atom_id res chain seq x y z
N MET A 1 -18.98 27.13 31.67
CA MET A 1 -18.35 28.25 32.40
C MET A 1 -18.61 28.26 33.93
N LYS A 2 -19.02 27.14 34.57
CA LYS A 2 -19.23 27.06 36.05
C LYS A 2 -18.59 25.84 36.74
N HIS A 3 -17.72 25.10 36.05
CA HIS A 3 -17.03 23.92 36.60
C HIS A 3 -15.50 23.98 36.53
N TYR A 4 -14.94 25.13 36.15
CA TYR A 4 -13.49 25.36 36.11
C TYR A 4 -12.94 26.11 37.32
N THR A 5 -13.79 26.48 38.29
CA THR A 5 -13.44 27.43 39.35
C THR A 5 -13.12 26.78 40.71
N MET A 6 -12.92 25.46 40.78
CA MET A 6 -12.79 24.78 42.07
C MET A 6 -11.59 23.82 42.19
N VAL A 7 -10.55 24.03 41.38
CA VAL A 7 -9.21 23.49 41.63
C VAL A 7 -8.22 24.51 41.08
N MET A 8 -7.67 25.36 41.95
CA MET A 8 -6.45 26.18 41.80
C MET A 8 -6.59 27.32 42.81
N GLY A 9 -6.05 27.11 44.02
CA GLY A 9 -5.89 28.16 45.01
C GLY A 9 -4.91 29.22 44.51
N ASP A 10 -5.23 30.48 44.84
CA ASP A 10 -4.35 31.66 44.93
C ASP A 10 -2.93 31.51 44.36
N THR A 11 -2.71 31.87 43.09
CA THR A 11 -1.37 32.26 42.54
C THR A 11 -1.40 32.75 41.09
N TYR A 12 -2.48 33.39 40.59
CA TYR A 12 -2.39 34.13 39.32
C TYR A 12 -2.72 35.60 39.52
N ASN A 13 -1.72 36.46 39.31
CA ASN A 13 -1.86 37.91 39.39
C ASN A 13 -2.89 38.35 38.31
N SER A 14 -3.81 39.29 38.62
CA SER A 14 -4.87 39.72 37.70
C SER A 14 -4.32 40.16 36.32
N SER A 15 -3.11 40.71 36.29
CA SER A 15 -2.39 41.07 35.07
C SER A 15 -2.02 39.85 34.21
N GLN A 16 -1.67 38.71 34.81
CA GLN A 16 -1.36 37.47 34.07
C GLN A 16 -2.62 36.87 33.44
N VAL A 17 -3.74 36.87 34.16
CA VAL A 17 -5.04 36.42 33.61
C VAL A 17 -5.47 37.32 32.46
N PHE A 18 -5.28 38.63 32.58
CA PHE A 18 -5.58 39.59 31.52
C PHE A 18 -4.69 39.37 30.28
N ILE A 19 -3.37 39.20 30.46
CA ILE A 19 -2.43 38.92 29.37
C ILE A 19 -2.76 37.60 28.67
N VAL A 20 -3.01 36.52 29.43
CA VAL A 20 -3.39 35.22 28.85
C VAL A 20 -4.71 35.33 28.09
N THR A 21 -5.68 36.08 28.60
CA THR A 21 -6.96 36.31 27.92
C THR A 21 -6.78 37.07 26.61
N ILE A 22 -5.97 38.14 26.61
CA ILE A 22 -5.61 38.88 25.39
C ILE A 22 -4.90 37.95 24.39
N LEU A 23 -3.89 37.20 24.83
CA LEU A 23 -3.16 36.27 23.97
C LEU A 23 -4.10 35.23 23.36
N LEU A 24 -5.03 34.66 24.14
CA LEU A 24 -6.02 33.69 23.63
C LEU A 24 -7.01 34.31 22.65
N LEU A 25 -7.38 35.59 22.82
CA LEU A 25 -8.27 36.31 21.88
C LEU A 25 -7.56 36.64 20.56
N PHE A 26 -6.29 37.03 20.59
CA PHE A 26 -5.52 37.39 19.39
C PHE A 26 -4.84 36.20 18.71
N PHE A 27 -4.64 35.09 19.42
CA PHE A 27 -3.97 33.91 18.88
C PHE A 27 -4.61 33.38 17.59
N PRO A 28 -5.96 33.25 17.45
CA PRO A 28 -6.58 32.80 16.21
C PRO A 28 -6.28 33.72 15.02
N VAL A 29 -6.27 35.05 15.25
CA VAL A 29 -5.98 36.05 14.22
C VAL A 29 -4.51 35.97 13.83
N PHE A 30 -3.60 35.95 14.80
CA PHE A 30 -2.17 35.80 14.58
C PHE A 30 -1.86 34.49 13.83
N TYR A 31 -2.46 33.39 14.26
CA TYR A 31 -2.32 32.07 13.63
C TYR A 31 -2.77 32.12 12.16
N LYS A 32 -3.90 32.76 11.86
CA LYS A 32 -4.39 32.93 10.49
C LYS A 32 -3.45 33.79 9.63
N ILE A 33 -2.95 34.89 10.19
CA ILE A 33 -1.97 35.75 9.52
C ILE A 33 -0.70 34.96 9.21
N LEU A 34 -0.17 34.20 10.17
CA LEU A 34 0.98 33.33 9.98
C LEU A 34 0.75 32.31 8.85
N GLN A 35 -0.41 31.66 8.82
CA GLN A 35 -0.77 30.72 7.75
C GLN A 35 -0.76 31.40 6.38
N LEU A 36 -1.34 32.60 6.26
CA LEU A 36 -1.39 33.35 5.00
C LEU A 36 0.01 33.83 4.57
N CYS A 37 0.82 34.29 5.52
CA CYS A 37 2.23 34.63 5.26
C CYS A 37 3.01 33.42 4.74
N LEU A 38 2.83 32.24 5.35
CA LEU A 38 3.47 31.01 4.89
C LEU A 38 3.03 30.65 3.47
N VAL A 39 1.73 30.72 3.15
CA VAL A 39 1.25 30.51 1.77
C VAL A 39 1.90 31.50 0.80
N TYR A 40 1.93 32.78 1.15
CA TYR A 40 2.49 33.83 0.30
C TYR A 40 3.98 33.61 0.01
N LEU A 41 4.74 33.21 1.04
CA LEU A 41 6.20 33.03 0.99
C LEU A 41 6.66 31.69 0.43
N ARG A 42 5.92 30.60 0.70
CA ARG A 42 6.39 29.23 0.45
C ARG A 42 5.67 28.52 -0.68
N VAL A 43 4.48 28.94 -1.11
CA VAL A 43 3.79 28.37 -2.28
C VAL A 43 4.19 29.16 -3.51
N PRO A 44 5.11 28.66 -4.35
CA PRO A 44 5.76 29.47 -5.37
C PRO A 44 5.08 29.30 -6.75
N VAL A 45 3.86 28.74 -6.78
CA VAL A 45 3.16 28.34 -8.01
C VAL A 45 2.16 29.40 -8.43
N LYS A 46 2.27 29.83 -9.69
CA LYS A 46 1.32 30.73 -10.34
C LYS A 46 0.97 30.19 -11.72
N SER A 47 -0.26 30.47 -12.16
CA SER A 47 -0.68 30.28 -13.55
C SER A 47 -0.10 31.37 -14.45
N SER A 48 -0.21 31.18 -15.76
CA SER A 48 0.23 32.14 -16.78
C SER A 48 -0.42 33.54 -16.64
N ASP A 49 -1.65 33.61 -16.13
CA ASP A 49 -2.37 34.85 -15.84
C ASP A 49 -2.09 35.42 -14.43
N GLY A 50 -1.14 34.84 -13.70
CA GLY A 50 -0.67 35.33 -12.39
C GLY A 50 -1.50 34.85 -11.19
N ARG A 51 -2.56 34.06 -11.39
CA ARG A 51 -3.34 33.50 -10.27
C ARG A 51 -2.49 32.49 -9.50
N ARG A 52 -2.57 32.53 -8.17
CA ARG A 52 -1.90 31.54 -7.31
C ARG A 52 -2.67 30.22 -7.37
N LEU A 53 -1.93 29.12 -7.27
CA LEU A 53 -2.54 27.79 -7.12
C LEU A 53 -3.44 27.78 -5.87
N SER A 54 -4.57 27.07 -5.94
CA SER A 54 -5.48 26.91 -4.80
C SER A 54 -5.06 25.72 -3.93
N GLY A 55 -5.36 25.76 -2.63
CA GLY A 55 -5.02 24.69 -1.70
C GLY A 55 -5.42 24.99 -0.26
N GLU A 56 -5.04 24.10 0.66
CA GLU A 56 -5.36 24.25 2.08
C GLU A 56 -4.37 25.16 2.81
N LEU A 57 -4.83 25.87 3.83
CA LEU A 57 -3.95 26.66 4.72
C LEU A 57 -3.16 25.72 5.63
N PRO A 58 -1.87 25.98 5.91
CA PRO A 58 -1.03 25.05 6.68
C PRO A 58 -1.62 24.75 8.06
N ASN A 59 -2.00 23.51 8.30
CA ASN A 59 -2.40 23.05 9.64
C ASN A 59 -1.15 22.83 10.50
N LEU A 60 -0.62 23.90 11.08
CA LEU A 60 0.64 23.86 11.82
C LEU A 60 0.51 23.06 13.13
N PRO A 61 1.56 22.31 13.52
CA PRO A 61 2.87 22.21 12.85
C PRO A 61 2.99 21.05 11.84
N TRP A 62 1.96 20.20 11.69
CA TRP A 62 2.06 18.90 11.00
C TRP A 62 1.63 18.91 9.53
N GLY A 63 0.87 19.92 9.12
CA GLY A 63 0.18 19.96 7.84
C GLY A 63 -0.97 18.95 7.76
N HIS A 64 -1.25 18.48 6.54
CA HIS A 64 -2.43 17.69 6.21
C HIS A 64 -2.11 16.23 5.87
N PHE A 65 -0.83 15.88 5.72
CA PHE A 65 -0.40 14.55 5.22
C PHE A 65 -0.83 13.37 6.10
N ASN A 66 -1.21 13.60 7.35
CA ASN A 66 -1.82 12.58 8.23
C ASN A 66 -3.29 12.24 7.87
N GLN A 67 -3.94 13.08 7.05
CA GLN A 67 -5.38 13.08 6.83
C GLN A 67 -5.74 12.89 5.34
N VAL A 68 -4.77 12.85 4.41
CA VAL A 68 -5.06 12.92 2.97
C VAL A 68 -5.69 11.65 2.40
N ASN A 69 -5.50 10.50 3.05
CA ASN A 69 -6.18 9.25 2.66
C ASN A 69 -7.71 9.39 2.60
N PHE A 70 -8.28 10.39 3.29
CA PHE A 70 -9.73 10.59 3.44
C PHE A 70 -10.28 11.72 2.58
N PHE A 71 -9.46 12.72 2.26
CA PHE A 71 -9.93 13.99 1.70
C PHE A 71 -9.53 14.24 0.25
N GLY A 72 -8.80 13.36 -0.42
CA GLY A 72 -8.39 13.56 -1.83
C GLY A 72 -9.54 14.04 -2.72
N ARG A 73 -10.65 13.27 -2.77
CA ARG A 73 -11.83 13.62 -3.59
C ARG A 73 -12.49 14.94 -3.15
N PRO A 74 -12.84 15.16 -1.86
CA PRO A 74 -13.35 16.45 -1.40
C PRO A 74 -12.43 17.64 -1.71
N LEU A 75 -11.10 17.47 -1.56
CA LEU A 75 -10.11 18.52 -1.80
C LEU A 75 -9.97 18.83 -3.29
N SER A 76 -9.91 17.81 -4.14
CA SER A 76 -9.90 17.98 -5.60
C SER A 76 -11.17 18.67 -6.09
N LYS A 77 -12.35 18.32 -5.54
CA LYS A 77 -13.60 19.03 -5.83
C LYS A 77 -13.58 20.50 -5.39
N LYS A 78 -12.97 20.80 -4.24
CA LYS A 78 -12.90 22.15 -3.67
C LYS A 78 -11.88 23.05 -4.38
N HIS A 79 -10.72 22.51 -4.74
CA HIS A 79 -9.57 23.28 -5.21
C HIS A 79 -9.25 23.09 -6.71
N GLY A 80 -9.91 22.13 -7.37
CA GLY A 80 -9.61 21.70 -8.73
C GLY A 80 -8.67 20.49 -8.77
N SER A 81 -8.44 19.97 -9.97
CA SER A 81 -7.62 18.77 -10.21
C SER A 81 -6.12 18.96 -9.97
N ILE A 82 -5.66 20.20 -9.77
CA ILE A 82 -4.31 20.56 -9.36
C ILE A 82 -4.43 21.51 -8.18
N TYR A 83 -3.83 21.14 -7.05
CA TYR A 83 -3.89 21.92 -5.81
C TYR A 83 -2.63 21.68 -4.97
N TYR A 84 -2.47 22.39 -3.85
CA TYR A 84 -1.39 22.11 -2.91
C TYR A 84 -1.92 21.71 -1.53
N LEU A 85 -1.14 20.86 -0.87
CA LEU A 85 -1.29 20.51 0.55
C LEU A 85 0.01 20.78 1.29
N TRP A 86 -0.09 20.89 2.60
CA TRP A 86 1.09 21.08 3.45
C TRP A 86 1.52 19.80 4.11
N ASN A 87 2.81 19.55 4.08
CA ASN A 87 3.46 18.55 4.89
C ASN A 87 4.46 19.24 5.82
N CYS A 88 4.12 19.33 7.11
CA CYS A 88 4.77 20.26 8.03
C CYS A 88 4.82 21.68 7.43
N LEU A 89 6.03 22.22 7.20
CA LEU A 89 6.27 23.56 6.63
C LEU A 89 6.51 23.54 5.10
N THR A 90 6.40 22.38 4.46
CA THR A 90 6.69 22.20 3.04
C THR A 90 5.38 22.05 2.28
N PRO A 91 5.04 22.96 1.35
CA PRO A 91 3.92 22.77 0.44
C PRO A 91 4.28 21.72 -0.62
N VAL A 92 3.33 20.83 -0.90
CA VAL A 92 3.42 19.75 -1.88
C VAL A 92 2.29 19.92 -2.88
N ILE A 93 2.62 19.92 -4.16
CA ILE A 93 1.62 19.97 -5.24
C ILE A 93 1.00 18.58 -5.38
N ILE A 94 -0.32 18.54 -5.50
CA ILE A 94 -1.09 17.33 -5.72
C ILE A 94 -1.69 17.37 -7.12
N LEU A 95 -1.45 16.32 -7.90
CA LEU A 95 -1.95 16.16 -9.26
C LEU A 95 -3.03 15.07 -9.31
N ALA A 96 -4.25 15.45 -9.65
CA ALA A 96 -5.36 14.56 -9.97
C ALA A 96 -5.80 14.68 -11.44
N ASP A 97 -4.95 15.26 -12.29
CA ASP A 97 -5.21 15.49 -13.71
C ASP A 97 -4.31 14.62 -14.60
N ALA A 98 -4.90 13.83 -15.51
CA ALA A 98 -4.17 12.89 -16.33
C ALA A 98 -3.17 13.56 -17.29
N LYS A 99 -3.51 14.73 -17.85
CA LYS A 99 -2.63 15.47 -18.77
C LYS A 99 -1.45 16.05 -18.00
N ALA A 100 -1.70 16.66 -16.84
CA ALA A 100 -0.65 17.18 -15.96
C ALA A 100 0.28 16.05 -15.49
N ILE A 101 -0.26 14.90 -15.06
CA ILE A 101 0.55 13.73 -14.68
C ILE A 101 1.46 13.31 -15.84
N ARG A 102 0.94 13.21 -17.07
CA ARG A 102 1.77 12.88 -18.23
C ARG A 102 2.85 13.93 -18.51
N ALA A 103 2.50 15.21 -18.42
CA ALA A 103 3.44 16.31 -18.64
C ALA A 103 4.55 16.28 -17.58
N PHE A 104 4.19 16.10 -16.31
CA PHE A 104 5.14 15.93 -15.22
C PHE A 104 6.05 14.72 -15.45
N TYR A 105 5.52 13.56 -15.82
CA TYR A 105 6.34 12.37 -16.08
C TYR A 105 6.99 12.33 -17.48
N SER A 106 6.97 13.42 -18.25
CA SER A 106 7.57 13.44 -19.59
C SER A 106 9.11 13.38 -19.55
N ASP A 107 9.72 13.96 -18.52
CA ASP A 107 11.17 13.99 -18.27
C ASP A 107 11.56 13.21 -16.99
N HIS A 108 10.80 12.16 -16.70
CA HIS A 108 10.88 11.31 -15.50
C HIS A 108 12.28 10.82 -15.08
N TYR A 109 13.22 10.67 -16.03
CA TYR A 109 14.60 10.29 -15.72
C TYR A 109 15.38 11.37 -14.99
N SER A 110 14.97 12.63 -15.15
CA SER A 110 15.62 13.78 -14.55
C SER A 110 15.10 14.02 -13.12
N HIS A 111 13.90 13.53 -12.79
CA HIS A 111 13.28 13.71 -11.48
C HIS A 111 14.13 13.17 -10.33
N GLN A 112 14.07 13.88 -9.21
CA GLN A 112 14.64 13.44 -7.94
C GLN A 112 13.48 12.95 -7.06
N ARG A 113 13.58 11.72 -6.52
CA ARG A 113 12.85 11.41 -5.28
C ARG A 113 13.32 12.39 -4.22
N GLU A 114 12.50 12.66 -3.25
CA GLU A 114 12.67 13.77 -2.32
C GLU A 114 13.99 13.65 -1.47
N PRO A 115 15.12 14.30 -1.84
CA PRO A 115 16.47 13.94 -1.35
C PRO A 115 16.74 14.34 0.08
N ASP A 116 16.03 15.37 0.53
CA ASP A 116 16.15 15.94 1.86
C ASP A 116 15.17 15.30 2.84
N PHE A 117 14.27 14.42 2.36
CA PHE A 117 13.23 13.76 3.16
C PHE A 117 12.37 14.72 4.00
N THR A 118 12.26 15.99 3.59
CA THR A 118 11.35 17.01 4.11
C THR A 118 9.87 16.64 4.00
N CYS A 119 9.49 15.74 3.09
CA CYS A 119 8.13 15.26 2.90
C CYS A 119 7.95 13.82 3.39
N LEU A 120 8.86 12.91 3.03
CA LEU A 120 8.81 11.52 3.46
C LEU A 120 9.16 11.35 4.95
N GLY A 121 9.99 12.24 5.47
CA GLY A 121 10.42 12.28 6.87
C GLY A 121 11.76 11.60 7.13
N ALA A 122 12.49 12.11 8.11
CA ALA A 122 13.80 11.59 8.48
C ALA A 122 13.75 10.14 8.98
N VAL A 123 12.68 9.75 9.69
CA VAL A 123 12.50 8.36 10.17
C VAL A 123 12.24 7.39 9.00
N PHE A 124 11.55 7.86 7.95
CA PHE A 124 11.34 7.07 6.73
C PHE A 124 12.67 6.80 6.02
N LYS A 125 13.55 7.82 5.94
CA LYS A 125 14.94 7.65 5.48
C LYS A 125 15.70 6.64 6.32
N ASP A 126 15.55 6.70 7.64
CA ASP A 126 16.28 5.79 8.52
C ASP A 126 15.87 4.33 8.33
N ILE A 127 14.61 4.03 8.00
CA ILE A 127 14.13 2.67 7.76
C ILE A 127 14.56 2.16 6.38
N LEU A 128 14.48 3.00 5.34
CA LEU A 128 14.70 2.58 3.96
C LEU A 128 16.10 2.84 3.41
N GLY A 129 16.86 3.79 3.94
CA GLY A 129 18.12 4.23 3.33
C GLY A 129 17.96 4.71 1.89
N ASN A 130 19.02 4.55 1.11
CA ASN A 130 19.05 4.85 -0.33
C ASN A 130 18.72 3.58 -1.12
N CYS A 131 17.47 3.46 -1.56
CA CYS A 131 16.91 2.29 -2.21
C CYS A 131 16.13 2.69 -3.45
N LEU A 132 15.54 1.74 -4.20
CA LEU A 132 14.79 2.08 -5.40
C LEU A 132 13.66 3.12 -5.16
N ALA A 133 12.99 3.08 -4.00
CA ALA A 133 11.95 4.05 -3.65
C ALA A 133 12.50 5.43 -3.26
N THR A 134 13.74 5.54 -2.82
CA THR A 134 14.33 6.80 -2.37
C THR A 134 15.37 7.34 -3.35
N SER A 135 15.82 6.56 -4.33
CA SER A 135 16.86 6.91 -5.30
C SER A 135 16.57 8.13 -6.18
N HIS A 136 17.62 8.90 -6.46
CA HIS A 136 17.58 10.23 -7.08
C HIS A 136 18.25 10.24 -8.46
N GLY A 137 17.61 10.89 -9.44
CA GLY A 137 18.17 10.99 -10.79
C GLY A 137 18.26 9.65 -11.53
N ARG A 138 18.83 9.70 -12.73
CA ARG A 138 18.87 8.56 -13.65
C ARG A 138 19.83 7.46 -13.20
N ASP A 139 21.05 7.84 -12.83
CA ASP A 139 22.14 6.89 -12.60
C ASP A 139 21.93 6.09 -11.32
N GLU A 140 21.49 6.76 -10.24
CA GLU A 140 21.15 6.07 -9.00
C GLU A 140 19.95 5.12 -9.18
N VAL A 141 18.92 5.53 -9.92
CA VAL A 141 17.79 4.62 -10.22
C VAL A 141 18.26 3.42 -11.02
N LYS A 142 19.12 3.61 -12.03
CA LYS A 142 19.66 2.51 -12.84
C LYS A 142 20.50 1.57 -11.98
N ARG A 143 21.37 2.11 -11.12
CA ARG A 143 22.18 1.37 -10.16
C ARG A 143 21.33 0.58 -9.18
N CYS A 144 20.29 1.21 -8.61
CA CYS A 144 19.35 0.57 -7.68
C CYS A 144 18.43 -0.47 -8.32
N ARG A 145 18.07 -0.30 -9.60
CA ARG A 145 17.08 -1.16 -10.28
C ARG A 145 17.72 -2.31 -11.04
N GLY A 146 18.81 -2.04 -11.77
CA GLY A 146 19.45 -2.97 -12.71
C GLY A 146 19.73 -4.36 -12.13
N PRO A 147 20.35 -4.47 -10.94
CA PRO A 147 20.66 -5.77 -10.32
C PRO A 147 19.44 -6.66 -10.07
N PHE A 148 18.25 -6.05 -9.91
CA PHE A 148 17.02 -6.78 -9.63
C PHE A 148 16.26 -7.23 -10.89
N GLU A 149 16.40 -6.56 -12.04
CA GLU A 149 15.46 -6.72 -13.16
C GLU A 149 15.27 -8.17 -13.63
N LYS A 150 16.34 -8.98 -13.64
CA LYS A 150 16.28 -10.40 -14.03
C LYS A 150 15.34 -11.24 -13.14
N TYR A 151 15.26 -10.93 -11.85
CA TYR A 151 14.43 -11.62 -10.86
C TYR A 151 12.94 -11.24 -10.93
N PHE A 152 12.61 -10.22 -11.72
CA PHE A 152 11.25 -9.74 -11.98
C PHE A 152 10.78 -10.00 -13.41
N SER A 153 11.54 -10.82 -14.16
CA SER A 153 11.14 -11.33 -15.48
C SER A 153 9.92 -12.25 -15.38
N SER A 154 9.23 -12.47 -16.51
CA SER A 154 8.10 -13.43 -16.52
C SER A 154 8.51 -14.85 -16.14
N GLU A 155 9.73 -15.26 -16.48
CA GLU A 155 10.25 -16.58 -16.13
C GLU A 155 10.44 -16.73 -14.62
N ALA A 156 11.09 -15.76 -13.97
CA ALA A 156 11.30 -15.76 -12.53
C ALA A 156 9.97 -15.76 -11.75
N VAL A 157 9.00 -14.97 -12.23
CA VAL A 157 7.64 -14.96 -11.68
C VAL A 157 7.01 -16.35 -11.74
N TYR A 158 7.07 -17.02 -12.90
CA TYR A 158 6.47 -18.34 -13.06
C TYR A 158 7.09 -19.41 -12.15
N LYS A 159 8.42 -19.41 -11.96
CA LYS A 159 9.09 -20.32 -11.02
C LYS A 159 8.56 -20.16 -9.60
N THR A 160 8.45 -18.92 -9.14
CA THR A 160 7.90 -18.59 -7.80
C THR A 160 6.42 -18.98 -7.66
N LEU A 161 5.60 -18.85 -8.71
CA LEU A 161 4.18 -19.19 -8.62
C LEU A 161 3.95 -20.66 -8.24
N LYS A 162 4.80 -21.60 -8.70
CA LYS A 162 4.64 -23.02 -8.38
C LYS A 162 4.74 -23.31 -6.88
N VAL A 163 5.68 -22.66 -6.20
CA VAL A 163 5.81 -22.74 -4.74
C VAL A 163 4.55 -22.15 -4.09
N LEU A 164 4.08 -21.01 -4.60
CA LEU A 164 2.92 -20.32 -4.07
C LEU A 164 1.59 -21.03 -4.28
N GLY A 165 1.44 -21.80 -5.34
CA GLY A 165 0.26 -22.63 -5.57
C GLY A 165 -0.01 -23.54 -4.39
N ARG A 166 1.04 -24.19 -3.86
CA ARG A 166 0.95 -25.10 -2.71
C ARG A 166 0.46 -24.38 -1.45
N GLU A 167 1.09 -23.26 -1.11
CA GLU A 167 0.74 -22.45 0.05
C GLU A 167 -0.68 -21.89 -0.05
N CYS A 168 -1.06 -21.39 -1.24
CA CYS A 168 -2.39 -20.86 -1.50
C CYS A 168 -3.46 -21.95 -1.41
N LYS A 169 -3.21 -23.13 -1.99
CA LYS A 169 -4.12 -24.27 -1.94
C LYS A 169 -4.36 -24.71 -0.49
N SER A 170 -3.30 -24.93 0.28
CA SER A 170 -3.39 -25.30 1.69
C SER A 170 -4.19 -24.26 2.51
N PHE A 171 -3.92 -22.97 2.28
CA PHE A 171 -4.66 -21.90 2.92
C PHE A 171 -6.16 -21.92 2.57
N VAL A 172 -6.50 -21.94 1.28
CA VAL A 172 -7.89 -22.04 0.79
C VAL A 172 -8.58 -23.29 1.32
N GLU A 173 -7.83 -24.37 1.56
CA GLU A 173 -8.34 -25.61 2.13
C GLU A 173 -8.71 -25.52 3.61
N SER A 174 -7.96 -24.73 4.38
CA SER A 174 -8.19 -24.52 5.81
C SER A 174 -9.29 -23.51 6.16
N LEU A 175 -9.78 -22.74 5.19
CA LEU A 175 -10.78 -21.70 5.44
C LEU A 175 -12.13 -22.31 5.86
N PRO A 176 -12.77 -21.78 6.92
CA PRO A 176 -14.06 -22.25 7.34
C PRO A 176 -15.18 -21.78 6.40
N VAL A 177 -16.20 -22.62 6.25
CA VAL A 177 -17.39 -22.37 5.42
C VAL A 177 -18.54 -21.83 6.27
N GLY A 178 -19.40 -21.00 5.69
CA GLY A 178 -20.68 -20.58 6.28
C GLY A 178 -20.62 -19.48 7.34
N LYS A 179 -19.42 -18.99 7.70
CA LYS A 179 -19.25 -17.87 8.64
C LYS A 179 -18.38 -16.76 8.05
N PRO A 180 -18.56 -15.49 8.46
CA PRO A 180 -17.68 -14.41 8.02
C PRO A 180 -16.24 -14.64 8.47
N VAL A 181 -15.29 -14.50 7.55
CA VAL A 181 -13.86 -14.67 7.79
C VAL A 181 -13.13 -13.38 7.45
N ASP A 182 -12.36 -12.86 8.41
CA ASP A 182 -11.40 -11.79 8.19
C ASP A 182 -10.12 -12.38 7.58
N LEU A 183 -9.81 -12.03 6.33
CA LEU A 183 -8.69 -12.61 5.58
C LEU A 183 -7.32 -12.26 6.16
N GLN A 184 -7.18 -11.15 6.90
CA GLN A 184 -5.93 -10.79 7.56
C GLN A 184 -5.65 -11.74 8.73
N THR A 185 -6.65 -11.95 9.58
CA THR A 185 -6.53 -12.84 10.75
C THR A 185 -6.52 -14.31 10.38
N ALA A 186 -7.18 -14.68 9.27
CA ALA A 186 -7.19 -16.06 8.78
C ALA A 186 -5.85 -16.51 8.21
N GLY A 187 -4.97 -15.58 7.78
CA GLY A 187 -3.62 -15.90 7.31
C GLY A 187 -3.34 -15.63 5.84
N LEU A 188 -4.23 -14.97 5.08
CA LEU A 188 -3.94 -14.63 3.68
C LEU A 188 -2.70 -13.70 3.57
N ALA A 189 -2.54 -12.80 4.55
CA ALA A 189 -1.35 -11.96 4.65
C ALA A 189 -0.06 -12.80 4.74
N ASP A 190 -0.10 -13.95 5.42
CA ASP A 190 1.05 -14.86 5.54
C ASP A 190 1.33 -15.54 4.20
N VAL A 191 0.30 -16.00 3.46
CA VAL A 191 0.48 -16.56 2.10
C VAL A 191 1.18 -15.57 1.18
N THR A 192 0.75 -14.30 1.20
CA THR A 192 1.40 -13.27 0.37
C THR A 192 2.79 -12.88 0.87
N LEU A 193 3.05 -12.95 2.18
CA LEU A 193 4.39 -12.69 2.72
C LEU A 193 5.35 -13.82 2.33
N ARG A 194 4.91 -15.08 2.38
CA ARG A 194 5.69 -16.24 1.91
C ARG A 194 6.13 -16.08 0.46
N ALA A 195 5.28 -15.50 -0.40
CA ALA A 195 5.64 -15.13 -1.77
C ALA A 195 6.82 -14.19 -1.82
N LEU A 196 6.76 -13.10 -1.06
CA LEU A 196 7.81 -12.11 -1.04
C LEU A 196 9.11 -12.71 -0.49
N VAL A 197 9.02 -13.52 0.57
CA VAL A 197 10.18 -14.23 1.14
C VAL A 197 10.82 -15.16 0.11
N HIS A 198 10.04 -15.93 -0.64
CA HIS A 198 10.57 -16.77 -1.71
C HIS A 198 11.30 -15.95 -2.79
N VAL A 199 10.71 -14.84 -3.24
CA VAL A 199 11.35 -13.98 -4.27
C VAL A 199 12.66 -13.38 -3.75
N VAL A 200 12.68 -12.92 -2.50
CA VAL A 200 13.84 -12.26 -1.90
C VAL A 200 14.94 -13.27 -1.58
N TYR A 201 14.60 -14.36 -0.90
CA TYR A 201 15.56 -15.26 -0.27
C TYR A 201 15.58 -16.68 -0.81
N GLY A 202 14.58 -17.09 -1.59
CA GLY A 202 14.45 -18.44 -2.10
C GLY A 202 13.73 -19.42 -1.16
N GLU A 203 13.54 -20.64 -1.64
CA GLU A 203 12.78 -21.71 -0.97
C GLU A 203 13.42 -22.17 0.35
N ASP A 204 14.74 -22.31 0.39
CA ASP A 204 15.43 -22.83 1.58
C ASP A 204 15.19 -21.94 2.81
N VAL A 205 15.32 -20.62 2.63
CA VAL A 205 15.06 -19.63 3.70
C VAL A 205 13.58 -19.56 4.04
N LEU A 206 12.69 -19.68 3.05
CA LEU A 206 11.25 -19.77 3.30
C LEU A 206 10.91 -20.96 4.20
N CYS A 207 11.50 -22.13 3.95
CA CYS A 207 11.23 -23.34 4.72
C CYS A 207 11.84 -23.29 6.12
N THR A 208 13.07 -22.77 6.26
CA THR A 208 13.86 -22.89 7.51
C THR A 208 13.77 -21.67 8.43
N HIS A 209 13.49 -20.48 7.89
CA HIS A 209 13.64 -19.21 8.62
C HIS A 209 12.44 -18.27 8.53
N PHE A 210 11.31 -18.69 7.95
CA PHE A 210 10.12 -17.85 7.84
C PHE A 210 9.62 -17.29 9.18
N HIS A 211 9.70 -18.06 10.27
CA HIS A 211 9.31 -17.57 11.59
C HIS A 211 10.17 -16.38 12.07
N ARG A 212 11.48 -16.39 11.80
CA ARG A 212 12.36 -15.25 12.12
C ARG A 212 12.00 -14.03 11.27
N ILE A 213 11.69 -14.23 10.00
CA ILE A 213 11.22 -13.14 9.11
C ILE A 213 9.88 -12.57 9.61
N LEU A 214 8.96 -13.41 10.10
CA LEU A 214 7.71 -12.96 10.67
C LEU A 214 7.94 -12.07 11.91
N GLN A 215 8.90 -12.41 12.77
CA GLN A 215 9.30 -11.56 13.90
C GLN A 215 9.87 -10.21 13.43
N LEU A 216 10.70 -10.20 12.38
CA LEU A 216 11.22 -8.98 11.77
C LEU A 216 10.10 -8.13 11.15
N SER A 217 9.12 -8.75 10.49
CA SER A 217 7.93 -8.08 9.98
C SER A 217 7.14 -7.39 11.08
N ASN A 218 7.05 -7.98 12.28
CA ASN A 218 6.36 -7.37 13.42
C ASN A 218 7.13 -6.16 13.97
N LEU A 219 8.47 -6.23 14.02
CA LEU A 219 9.31 -5.09 14.37
C LEU A 219 9.16 -3.94 13.37
N LEU A 220 9.14 -4.28 12.08
CA LEU A 220 8.90 -3.33 11.00
C LEU A 220 7.54 -2.64 11.17
N GLN A 221 6.47 -3.40 11.43
CA GLN A 221 5.14 -2.83 11.67
C GLN A 221 5.19 -1.83 12.83
N GLY A 222 5.86 -2.19 13.93
CA GLY A 222 6.00 -1.29 15.09
C GLY A 222 6.78 0.01 14.78
N ALA A 223 7.77 -0.03 13.88
CA ALA A 223 8.50 1.15 13.42
C ALA A 223 7.66 1.98 12.44
N VAL A 224 6.94 1.31 11.55
CA VAL A 224 6.05 1.88 10.55
C VAL A 224 4.85 2.61 11.18
N ASP A 225 4.26 2.07 12.23
CA ASP A 225 3.17 2.70 12.98
C ASP A 225 3.54 4.11 13.48
N MET A 226 4.84 4.36 13.67
CA MET A 226 5.34 5.65 14.13
C MET A 226 5.43 6.69 13.00
N LEU A 227 5.53 6.27 11.74
CA LEU A 227 5.54 7.17 10.57
C LEU A 227 4.21 7.88 10.33
N ASN A 228 3.16 7.40 11.01
CA ASN A 228 1.81 7.92 10.95
C ASN A 228 1.64 9.21 11.77
N VAL A 229 2.67 9.63 12.50
CA VAL A 229 2.66 10.84 13.33
C VAL A 229 3.33 12.00 12.57
N GLY A 230 2.81 13.22 12.71
CA GLY A 230 3.33 14.39 11.99
C GLY A 230 4.79 14.72 12.31
N GLU A 231 5.20 14.50 13.56
CA GLU A 231 6.52 14.92 14.07
C GLU A 231 7.68 14.15 13.46
N THR A 232 7.48 12.87 13.10
CA THR A 232 8.52 12.02 12.49
C THR A 232 8.98 12.53 11.12
N ARG A 233 8.28 13.53 10.57
CA ARG A 233 8.61 14.18 9.29
C ARG A 233 9.51 15.39 9.43
N LEU A 234 9.72 15.89 10.64
CA LEU A 234 10.67 16.97 10.85
C LEU A 234 12.09 16.49 10.50
N PRO A 235 12.89 17.27 9.75
CA PRO A 235 14.21 16.85 9.27
C PRO A 235 15.18 16.42 10.39
N PHE A 236 15.04 17.00 11.58
CA PHE A 236 15.88 16.71 12.74
C PHE A 236 15.32 15.61 13.65
N TYR A 237 14.12 15.09 13.36
CA TYR A 237 13.44 14.18 14.28
C TYR A 237 14.24 12.90 14.53
N SER A 238 14.94 12.36 13.51
CA SER A 238 15.79 11.16 13.62
C SER A 238 16.92 11.28 14.64
N LEU A 239 17.37 12.51 14.93
CA LEU A 239 18.43 12.80 15.90
C LEU A 239 17.95 12.70 17.35
N LEU A 240 16.63 12.78 17.58
CA LEU A 240 16.06 12.78 18.92
C LEU A 240 16.00 11.36 19.50
N PRO A 241 16.15 11.17 20.82
CA PRO A 241 16.05 9.85 21.46
C PRO A 241 14.58 9.42 21.67
N THR A 242 13.78 9.39 20.61
CA THR A 242 12.34 9.06 20.68
C THR A 242 12.08 7.57 20.57
N LYS A 243 10.92 7.12 21.06
CA LYS A 243 10.45 5.73 20.90
C LYS A 243 10.37 5.32 19.44
N ALA A 244 9.97 6.24 18.55
CA ALA A 244 9.91 6.00 17.11
C ALA A 244 11.30 5.66 16.53
N ASN A 245 12.31 6.46 16.87
CA ASN A 245 13.66 6.25 16.39
C ASN A 245 14.30 4.99 16.99
N GLN A 246 14.01 4.69 18.27
CA GLN A 246 14.45 3.45 18.90
C GLN A 246 13.87 2.22 18.19
N LYS A 247 12.58 2.23 17.83
CA LYS A 247 11.95 1.14 17.08
C LYS A 247 12.54 0.99 15.67
N ALA A 248 12.75 2.10 14.96
CA ALA A 248 13.38 2.08 13.64
C ALA A 248 14.81 1.54 13.69
N ARG A 249 15.63 1.96 14.67
CA ARG A 249 16.98 1.43 14.89
C ARG A 249 16.97 -0.06 15.19
N ARG A 250 16.14 -0.49 16.15
CA ARG A 250 16.01 -1.91 16.51
C ARG A 250 15.61 -2.78 15.33
N PHE A 251 14.67 -2.32 14.49
CA PHE A 251 14.31 -3.03 13.28
C PHE A 251 15.51 -3.17 12.33
N ASN A 252 16.19 -2.06 12.03
CA ASN A 252 17.34 -2.07 11.11
C ASN A 252 18.49 -2.95 11.61
N GLU A 253 18.81 -2.89 12.90
CA GLU A 253 19.86 -3.71 13.52
C GLU A 253 19.52 -5.20 13.46
N ALA A 254 18.32 -5.57 13.90
CA ALA A 254 17.88 -6.97 13.87
C ALA A 254 17.80 -7.53 12.44
N TRP A 255 17.41 -6.67 11.49
CA TRP A 255 17.32 -7.03 10.09
C TRP A 255 18.71 -7.26 9.46
N ASP A 256 19.62 -6.32 9.68
CA ASP A 256 20.99 -6.40 9.21
C ASP A 256 21.73 -7.62 9.79
N GLU A 257 21.55 -7.88 11.09
CA GLU A 257 22.05 -9.08 11.75
C GLU A 257 21.49 -10.36 11.11
N PHE A 258 20.19 -10.39 10.81
CA PHE A 258 19.57 -11.53 10.15
C PHE A 258 20.12 -11.76 8.73
N ASN A 259 20.31 -10.71 7.94
CA ASN A 259 20.91 -10.82 6.61
C ASN A 259 22.35 -11.36 6.65
N ARG A 260 23.18 -10.86 7.57
CA ARG A 260 24.55 -11.37 7.78
C ARG A 260 24.54 -12.82 8.22
N PHE A 261 23.62 -13.19 9.12
CA PHE A 261 23.42 -14.57 9.54
C PHE A 261 23.10 -15.47 8.33
N LEU A 262 22.12 -15.10 7.50
CA LEU A 262 21.76 -15.88 6.31
C LEU A 262 22.93 -16.02 5.34
N PHE A 263 23.70 -14.95 5.15
CA PHE A 263 24.86 -15.01 4.28
C PHE A 263 25.93 -15.97 4.80
N LYS A 264 26.19 -15.96 6.11
CA LYS A 264 27.10 -16.92 6.75
C LYS A 264 26.63 -18.37 6.59
N GLU A 265 25.34 -18.64 6.81
CA GLU A 265 24.76 -19.97 6.58
C GLU A 265 24.95 -20.45 5.12
N TYR A 266 24.81 -19.54 4.16
CA TYR A 266 25.07 -19.80 2.75
C TYR A 266 26.55 -20.09 2.47
N GLU A 267 27.48 -19.31 3.03
CA GLU A 267 28.93 -19.55 2.87
C GLU A 267 29.38 -20.88 3.47
N GLU A 268 28.74 -21.31 4.55
CA GLU A 268 28.99 -22.60 5.20
C GLU A 268 28.26 -23.77 4.51
N GLY A 269 27.57 -23.51 3.38
CA GLY A 269 26.90 -24.53 2.57
C GLY A 269 25.59 -25.06 3.18
N ARG A 270 25.06 -24.42 4.23
CA ARG A 270 23.79 -24.80 4.87
C ARG A 270 22.55 -24.26 4.14
N LEU A 271 22.71 -23.21 3.34
CA LEU A 271 21.68 -22.65 2.46
C LEU A 271 22.18 -22.64 1.02
N SER A 272 21.29 -22.88 0.06
CA SER A 272 21.58 -22.68 -1.36
C SER A 272 21.14 -21.29 -1.83
N ALA A 273 21.78 -20.76 -2.88
CA ALA A 273 21.37 -19.49 -3.46
C ALA A 273 19.96 -19.56 -4.06
N GLY A 274 19.59 -20.73 -4.58
CA GLY A 274 18.29 -20.99 -5.22
C GLY A 274 17.93 -19.93 -6.26
N ASP A 275 16.64 -19.59 -6.30
CA ASP A 275 16.09 -18.55 -7.18
C ASP A 275 15.96 -17.17 -6.48
N GLY A 276 16.38 -17.08 -5.20
CA GLY A 276 16.27 -15.87 -4.39
C GLY A 276 17.25 -14.78 -4.84
N PHE A 277 16.79 -13.55 -4.98
CA PHE A 277 17.69 -12.48 -5.44
C PHE A 277 18.75 -12.07 -4.42
N PHE A 278 18.52 -12.30 -3.11
CA PHE A 278 19.46 -11.96 -2.05
C PHE A 278 20.81 -12.63 -2.28
N PHE A 279 20.84 -13.96 -2.32
CA PHE A 279 22.08 -14.72 -2.50
C PHE A 279 22.71 -14.48 -3.86
N GLY A 280 21.91 -14.40 -4.92
CA GLY A 280 22.45 -14.10 -6.25
C GLY A 280 23.05 -12.70 -6.37
N MET A 281 22.60 -11.71 -5.58
CA MET A 281 23.30 -10.42 -5.46
C MET A 281 24.59 -10.54 -4.65
N MET A 282 24.60 -11.32 -3.57
CA MET A 282 25.80 -11.54 -2.78
C MET A 282 26.92 -12.26 -3.57
N GLU A 283 26.56 -13.17 -4.48
CA GLU A 283 27.50 -13.78 -5.42
C GLU A 283 28.07 -12.76 -6.42
N GLN A 284 27.23 -11.85 -6.92
CA GLN A 284 27.67 -10.80 -7.84
C GLN A 284 28.57 -9.77 -7.15
N LEU A 285 28.36 -9.50 -5.86
CA LEU A 285 29.29 -8.70 -5.04
C LEU A 285 30.68 -9.35 -4.96
N LYS A 286 30.75 -10.65 -4.66
CA LYS A 286 32.02 -11.40 -4.58
C LYS A 286 32.83 -11.34 -5.88
N THR A 287 32.14 -11.37 -7.01
CA THR A 287 32.76 -11.32 -8.34
C THR A 287 33.10 -9.90 -8.82
N HIS A 288 32.88 -8.87 -7.98
CA HIS A 288 33.04 -7.44 -8.35
C HIS A 288 32.21 -7.04 -9.58
N ALA A 289 31.15 -7.80 -9.88
CA ALA A 289 30.25 -7.54 -11.01
C ALA A 289 29.26 -6.40 -10.71
N LEU A 290 29.27 -5.90 -9.48
CA LEU A 290 28.38 -4.88 -8.96
C LEU A 290 29.19 -3.72 -8.38
N GLU A 291 28.90 -2.49 -8.82
CA GLU A 291 29.42 -1.25 -8.23
C GLU A 291 28.63 -0.86 -6.96
N ILE A 292 28.38 -1.83 -6.07
CA ILE A 292 27.74 -1.63 -4.77
C ILE A 292 28.49 -2.42 -3.70
N ASP A 293 28.46 -1.95 -2.45
CA ASP A 293 29.15 -2.63 -1.35
C ASP A 293 28.21 -3.57 -0.56
N GLU A 294 28.79 -4.45 0.26
CA GLU A 294 28.04 -5.40 1.10
C GLU A 294 27.09 -4.69 2.08
N ARG A 295 27.47 -3.53 2.62
CA ARG A 295 26.64 -2.77 3.56
C ARG A 295 25.40 -2.20 2.86
N GLU A 296 25.53 -1.86 1.58
CA GLU A 296 24.46 -1.35 0.74
C GLU A 296 23.48 -2.47 0.31
N VAL A 297 23.96 -3.70 0.20
CA VAL A 297 23.09 -4.87 -0.03
C VAL A 297 22.42 -5.30 1.28
N CYS A 298 23.19 -5.69 2.30
CA CYS A 298 22.68 -6.30 3.53
C CYS A 298 21.94 -5.31 4.45
N GLY A 299 22.37 -4.05 4.48
CA GLY A 299 21.88 -3.04 5.41
C GLY A 299 20.82 -2.10 4.81
N LYS A 300 21.00 -0.80 5.04
CA LYS A 300 20.11 0.25 4.52
C LYS A 300 20.47 0.55 3.06
N GLY A 301 19.78 -0.07 2.12
CA GLY A 301 20.07 0.16 0.70
C GLY A 301 19.19 -0.64 -0.26
N HIS A 302 19.78 -1.56 -1.01
CA HIS A 302 19.09 -2.21 -2.12
C HIS A 302 17.99 -3.20 -1.63
N LEU A 303 18.25 -3.94 -0.56
CA LEU A 303 17.27 -4.88 -0.01
C LEU A 303 16.19 -4.19 0.84
N SER A 304 16.51 -3.08 1.51
CA SER A 304 15.61 -2.40 2.44
C SER A 304 14.26 -2.03 1.80
N TYR A 305 14.23 -1.71 0.51
CA TYR A 305 12.99 -1.47 -0.24
C TYR A 305 12.06 -2.68 -0.25
N TYR A 306 12.61 -3.88 -0.44
CA TYR A 306 11.84 -5.12 -0.42
C TYR A 306 11.50 -5.54 1.00
N ASN A 307 12.40 -5.26 1.94
CA ASN A 307 12.21 -5.63 3.33
C ASN A 307 11.14 -4.76 3.99
N ALA A 308 11.05 -3.48 3.61
CA ALA A 308 9.92 -2.62 3.95
C ALA A 308 8.58 -3.10 3.35
N GLN A 309 8.63 -3.91 2.28
CA GLN A 309 7.45 -4.59 1.72
C GLN A 309 7.18 -5.95 2.41
N ASN A 310 8.16 -6.55 3.10
CA ASN A 310 8.00 -7.73 3.97
C ASN A 310 7.29 -7.37 5.29
N ASN A 311 6.26 -6.54 5.19
CA ASN A 311 5.38 -6.20 6.29
C ASN A 311 4.05 -6.91 6.07
N ARG A 312 3.76 -7.92 6.90
CA ARG A 312 2.51 -8.69 6.88
C ARG A 312 1.26 -7.78 6.86
N ALA A 313 1.23 -6.75 7.69
CA ALA A 313 0.05 -5.89 7.85
C ALA A 313 -0.07 -4.79 6.78
N CYS A 314 1.02 -4.47 6.08
CA CYS A 314 1.06 -3.46 5.00
C CYS A 314 1.25 -4.06 3.60
N CYS A 315 1.25 -5.38 3.46
CA CYS A 315 1.46 -6.07 2.20
C CYS A 315 0.41 -5.62 1.16
N LYS A 316 0.88 -4.97 0.09
CA LYS A 316 0.00 -4.39 -0.94
C LYS A 316 -0.65 -5.45 -1.82
N VAL A 317 -0.01 -6.60 -1.99
CA VAL A 317 -0.56 -7.77 -2.70
C VAL A 317 -1.72 -8.36 -1.91
N PHE A 318 -1.55 -8.53 -0.59
CA PHE A 318 -2.63 -8.93 0.32
C PHE A 318 -3.83 -8.01 0.19
N ALA A 319 -3.62 -6.70 0.36
CA ALA A 319 -4.70 -5.73 0.30
C ALA A 319 -5.45 -5.77 -1.03
N ALA A 320 -4.72 -5.73 -2.15
CA ALA A 320 -5.31 -5.78 -3.49
C ALA A 320 -6.11 -7.08 -3.72
N THR A 321 -5.63 -8.21 -3.21
CA THR A 321 -6.33 -9.49 -3.31
C THR A 321 -7.59 -9.53 -2.45
N SER A 322 -7.50 -9.05 -1.21
CA SER A 322 -8.65 -9.01 -0.30
C SER A 322 -9.77 -8.13 -0.83
N PHE A 323 -9.46 -6.96 -1.39
CA PHE A 323 -10.48 -6.10 -2.01
C PHE A 323 -11.05 -6.73 -3.28
N ALA A 324 -10.23 -7.34 -4.14
CA ALA A 324 -10.75 -8.03 -5.31
C ALA A 324 -11.72 -9.16 -4.95
N LEU A 325 -11.40 -9.96 -3.92
CA LEU A 325 -12.31 -10.99 -3.40
C LEU A 325 -13.59 -10.39 -2.83
N ALA A 326 -13.51 -9.24 -2.14
CA ALA A 326 -14.67 -8.54 -1.59
C ALA A 326 -15.56 -7.91 -2.67
N ASP A 327 -14.97 -7.29 -3.69
CA ASP A 327 -15.69 -6.75 -4.86
C ASP A 327 -16.43 -7.89 -5.59
N LEU A 328 -15.78 -9.05 -5.76
CA LEU A 328 -16.41 -10.25 -6.32
C LEU A 328 -17.52 -10.80 -5.42
N ALA A 329 -17.32 -10.77 -4.10
CA ALA A 329 -18.32 -11.20 -3.13
C ALA A 329 -19.59 -10.33 -3.17
N GLN A 330 -19.43 -9.03 -3.43
CA GLN A 330 -20.52 -8.06 -3.59
C GLN A 330 -21.23 -8.20 -4.94
N HIS A 331 -20.50 -8.49 -6.01
CA HIS A 331 -21.01 -8.51 -7.39
C HIS A 331 -21.12 -9.93 -7.95
N LYS A 332 -22.19 -10.64 -7.58
CA LYS A 332 -22.40 -12.06 -7.93
C LYS A 332 -22.36 -12.35 -9.43
N ASN A 333 -22.98 -11.49 -10.24
CA ASN A 333 -22.96 -11.62 -11.70
C ASN A 333 -21.54 -11.55 -12.28
N ILE A 334 -20.67 -10.70 -11.72
CA ILE A 334 -19.27 -10.58 -12.12
C ILE A 334 -18.48 -11.79 -11.62
N GLN A 335 -18.72 -12.22 -10.38
CA GLN A 335 -18.16 -13.44 -9.81
C GLN A 335 -18.44 -14.66 -10.69
N ASP A 336 -19.67 -14.81 -11.18
CA ASP A 336 -20.08 -15.92 -12.03
C ASP A 336 -19.46 -15.86 -13.43
N LYS A 337 -19.22 -14.65 -13.97
CA LYS A 337 -18.48 -14.48 -15.24
C LYS A 337 -17.02 -14.91 -15.09
N VAL A 338 -16.34 -14.44 -14.04
CA VAL A 338 -14.95 -14.84 -13.73
C VAL A 338 -14.88 -16.34 -13.48
N ARG A 339 -15.84 -16.90 -12.74
CA ARG A 339 -15.90 -18.34 -12.49
C ARG A 339 -16.04 -19.15 -13.77
N ARG A 340 -16.96 -18.77 -14.67
CA ARG A 340 -17.11 -19.44 -15.97
C ARG A 340 -15.83 -19.41 -16.79
N GLU A 341 -15.13 -18.28 -16.79
CA GLU A 341 -13.84 -18.13 -17.45
C GLU A 341 -12.78 -19.08 -16.83
N ILE A 342 -12.68 -19.12 -15.50
CA ILE A 342 -11.80 -20.03 -14.76
C ILE A 342 -12.10 -21.50 -15.08
N ASP A 343 -13.36 -21.91 -14.98
CA ASP A 343 -13.76 -23.31 -15.17
C ASP A 343 -13.48 -23.78 -16.61
N ALA A 344 -13.76 -22.93 -17.61
CA ALA A 344 -13.54 -23.26 -19.02
C ALA A 344 -12.04 -23.42 -19.36
N ILE A 345 -11.19 -22.59 -18.77
CA ILE A 345 -9.76 -22.50 -19.11
C ILE A 345 -8.92 -23.46 -18.27
N LEU A 346 -9.18 -23.54 -16.96
CA LEU A 346 -8.37 -24.32 -16.03
C LEU A 346 -8.89 -25.75 -15.87
N GLN A 347 -10.20 -25.99 -16.04
CA GLN A 347 -10.77 -27.34 -15.94
C GLN A 347 -10.37 -28.08 -14.65
N GLY A 348 -10.25 -27.33 -13.55
CA GLY A 348 -9.83 -27.85 -12.24
C GLY A 348 -8.32 -27.96 -12.02
N SER A 349 -7.48 -27.58 -13.00
CA SER A 349 -6.03 -27.48 -12.81
C SER A 349 -5.67 -26.43 -11.77
N ASP A 350 -4.52 -26.61 -11.11
CA ASP A 350 -3.97 -25.60 -10.21
C ASP A 350 -3.63 -24.32 -11.01
N PRO A 351 -4.21 -23.15 -10.66
CA PRO A 351 -3.93 -21.90 -11.35
C PRO A 351 -2.44 -21.58 -11.44
N SER A 352 -1.65 -21.92 -10.42
CA SER A 352 -0.21 -21.67 -10.38
C SER A 352 0.61 -22.42 -11.44
N SER A 353 0.03 -23.48 -12.04
CA SER A 353 0.69 -24.27 -13.08
C SER A 353 0.74 -23.53 -14.43
N HIS A 354 -0.02 -22.44 -14.59
CA HIS A 354 -0.15 -21.71 -15.84
C HIS A 354 0.65 -20.40 -15.84
N ALA A 355 1.70 -20.32 -16.67
CA ALA A 355 2.53 -19.12 -16.79
C ALA A 355 1.81 -17.92 -17.44
N ASP A 356 0.77 -18.20 -18.21
CA ASP A 356 0.10 -17.26 -19.12
C ASP A 356 -1.35 -16.95 -18.72
N LEU A 357 -1.69 -17.11 -17.43
CA LEU A 357 -3.03 -16.79 -16.90
C LEU A 357 -3.53 -15.40 -17.32
N GLU A 358 -2.62 -14.42 -17.44
CA GLU A 358 -2.98 -13.06 -17.86
C GLU A 358 -3.62 -12.99 -19.25
N LYS A 359 -3.25 -13.89 -20.16
CA LYS A 359 -3.80 -13.98 -21.52
C LYS A 359 -5.05 -14.85 -21.55
N LYS A 360 -5.09 -15.87 -20.68
CA LYS A 360 -6.15 -16.86 -20.65
C LYS A 360 -7.38 -16.44 -19.86
N LEU A 361 -7.23 -15.53 -18.89
CA LEU A 361 -8.31 -15.05 -18.03
C LEU A 361 -8.52 -13.52 -18.19
N PRO A 362 -8.87 -13.03 -19.40
CA PRO A 362 -8.98 -11.61 -19.68
C PRO A 362 -10.06 -10.90 -18.86
N TYR A 363 -11.19 -11.54 -18.54
CA TYR A 363 -12.23 -10.94 -17.71
C TYR A 363 -11.79 -10.83 -16.25
N MET A 364 -11.11 -11.85 -15.72
CA MET A 364 -10.48 -11.75 -14.40
C MET A 364 -9.45 -10.61 -14.34
N GLU A 365 -8.68 -10.42 -15.41
CA GLU A 365 -7.74 -9.30 -15.50
C GLU A 365 -8.45 -7.93 -15.45
N MET A 366 -9.59 -7.80 -16.11
CA MET A 366 -10.44 -6.60 -16.03
C MET A 366 -10.92 -6.34 -14.61
N VAL A 367 -11.40 -7.38 -13.92
CA VAL A 367 -11.84 -7.30 -12.51
C VAL A 367 -10.70 -6.85 -11.59
N LEU A 368 -9.51 -7.45 -11.74
CA LEU A 368 -8.34 -7.09 -10.93
C LEU A 368 -7.86 -5.65 -11.20
N LYS A 369 -8.09 -5.11 -12.39
CA LYS A 369 -7.78 -3.71 -12.72
C LYS A 369 -8.81 -2.77 -12.13
N GLU A 370 -10.09 -3.09 -12.24
CA GLU A 370 -11.18 -2.28 -11.69
C GLU A 370 -11.14 -2.24 -10.16
N SER A 371 -10.89 -3.38 -9.52
CA SER A 371 -10.67 -3.42 -8.07
C SER A 371 -9.49 -2.54 -7.65
N ALA A 372 -8.38 -2.56 -8.39
CA ALA A 372 -7.26 -1.67 -8.09
C ALA A 372 -7.52 -0.19 -8.42
N ARG A 373 -8.47 0.12 -9.32
CA ARG A 373 -8.94 1.49 -9.56
C ARG A 373 -9.73 2.00 -8.36
N MET A 374 -10.70 1.22 -7.89
CA MET A 374 -11.53 1.60 -6.74
C MET A 374 -10.74 1.57 -5.43
N HIS A 375 -9.82 0.62 -5.28
CA HIS A 375 -9.04 0.39 -4.07
C HIS A 375 -7.54 0.55 -4.34
N PRO A 376 -7.07 1.77 -4.70
CA PRO A 376 -5.68 1.96 -5.04
C PRO A 376 -4.80 1.65 -3.83
N ALA A 377 -3.85 0.73 -3.99
CA ALA A 377 -2.84 0.39 -2.97
C ALA A 377 -2.15 1.65 -2.44
N LEU A 378 -2.01 2.63 -3.33
CA LEU A 378 -1.51 3.96 -3.10
C LEU A 378 -2.49 5.01 -3.70
N ALA A 379 -3.36 5.63 -2.87
CA ALA A 379 -4.10 6.89 -3.11
C ALA A 379 -3.28 8.19 -3.48
N LEU A 380 -2.18 8.56 -2.83
CA LEU A 380 -1.20 9.63 -3.16
C LEU A 380 0.19 9.07 -3.52
N SER A 381 0.76 9.25 -4.72
CA SER A 381 2.13 8.77 -5.00
C SER A 381 3.17 9.29 -3.99
N LEU A 382 4.30 8.57 -3.89
CA LEU A 382 5.45 9.10 -3.16
C LEU A 382 5.90 10.44 -3.80
N PRO A 383 6.31 11.45 -2.98
CA PRO A 383 6.71 12.75 -3.49
C PRO A 383 7.92 12.66 -4.43
N GLU A 384 7.85 13.37 -5.55
CA GLU A 384 8.95 13.61 -6.49
C GLU A 384 9.19 15.12 -6.62
N LYS A 385 10.45 15.56 -6.63
CA LYS A 385 10.81 16.97 -6.83
C LYS A 385 11.08 17.25 -8.30
N THR A 386 10.57 18.38 -8.78
CA THR A 386 10.94 18.93 -10.09
C THR A 386 12.43 19.28 -10.12
N VAL A 387 13.13 18.93 -11.20
CA VAL A 387 14.58 19.26 -11.33
C VAL A 387 14.87 20.49 -12.16
N LYS A 388 13.87 20.96 -12.89
CA LYS A 388 13.83 22.23 -13.59
C LYS A 388 12.45 22.85 -13.38
N GLN A 389 12.30 24.11 -13.79
CA GLN A 389 10.99 24.71 -13.84
C GLN A 389 10.14 23.99 -14.90
N VAL A 390 8.93 23.58 -14.52
CA VAL A 390 7.91 23.05 -15.44
C VAL A 390 7.07 24.24 -15.88
N THR A 391 7.11 24.57 -17.18
CA THR A 391 6.52 25.79 -17.72
C THR A 391 5.02 25.70 -17.94
N ASP A 392 4.49 24.49 -18.14
CA ASP A 392 3.06 24.25 -18.28
C ASP A 392 2.67 22.90 -17.67
N LEU A 393 2.15 22.95 -16.45
CA LEU A 393 1.54 21.83 -15.76
C LEU A 393 0.07 22.15 -15.48
N GLY A 394 -0.80 21.92 -16.47
CA GLY A 394 -2.21 22.28 -16.38
C GLY A 394 -2.43 23.79 -16.25
N GLY A 395 -1.65 24.59 -16.97
CA GLY A 395 -1.69 26.06 -16.94
C GLY A 395 -0.85 26.71 -15.84
N TYR A 396 -0.16 25.93 -15.02
CA TYR A 396 0.70 26.41 -13.93
C TYR A 396 2.19 26.29 -14.23
N GLN A 397 2.96 27.27 -13.76
CA GLN A 397 4.42 27.22 -13.73
C GLN A 397 4.88 26.66 -12.39
N ILE A 398 5.57 25.51 -12.41
CA ILE A 398 6.08 24.85 -11.21
C ILE A 398 7.59 25.09 -11.10
N PRO A 399 8.07 25.80 -10.08
CA PRO A 399 9.51 26.04 -9.88
C PRO A 399 10.29 24.75 -9.65
N LYS A 400 11.60 24.80 -9.91
CA LYS A 400 12.55 23.73 -9.56
C LYS A 400 12.54 23.46 -8.05
N GLY A 401 12.69 22.20 -7.67
CA GLY A 401 12.76 21.74 -6.28
C GLY A 401 11.40 21.59 -5.60
N THR A 402 10.31 21.78 -6.34
CA THR A 402 8.96 21.70 -5.79
C THR A 402 8.53 20.23 -5.69
N PRO A 403 8.09 19.75 -4.51
CA PRO A 403 7.61 18.39 -4.36
C PRO A 403 6.20 18.23 -4.94
N VAL A 404 5.99 17.12 -5.63
CA VAL A 404 4.77 16.78 -6.37
C VAL A 404 4.35 15.35 -6.02
N CYS A 405 3.06 15.14 -5.78
CA CYS A 405 2.41 13.85 -5.59
C CYS A 405 1.26 13.69 -6.58
N VAL A 406 0.97 12.46 -6.98
CA VAL A 406 -0.22 12.10 -7.77
C VAL A 406 -1.32 11.61 -6.85
N ASP A 407 -2.49 12.25 -6.86
CA ASP A 407 -3.69 11.72 -6.20
C ASP A 407 -4.41 10.71 -7.11
N THR A 408 -3.90 9.49 -7.09
CA THR A 408 -4.49 8.33 -7.75
C THR A 408 -5.94 8.12 -7.35
N HIS A 409 -6.34 8.40 -6.11
CA HIS A 409 -7.72 8.18 -5.69
C HIS A 409 -8.67 9.19 -6.35
N SER A 410 -8.38 10.48 -6.28
CA SER A 410 -9.20 11.48 -7.01
C SER A 410 -9.20 11.25 -8.51
N LEU A 411 -8.05 10.89 -9.07
CA LEU A 411 -7.91 10.56 -10.50
C LEU A 411 -8.79 9.38 -10.90
N ASN A 412 -8.78 8.31 -10.10
CA ASN A 412 -9.55 7.09 -10.35
C ASN A 412 -11.06 7.31 -10.24
N PHE A 413 -11.50 8.33 -9.50
CA PHE A 413 -12.92 8.65 -9.31
C PHE A 413 -13.36 9.93 -10.03
N SER A 414 -12.56 10.45 -10.97
CA SER A 414 -12.90 11.62 -11.77
C SER A 414 -13.83 11.25 -12.93
N GLU A 415 -14.95 11.94 -13.04
CA GLU A 415 -15.91 11.81 -14.14
C GLU A 415 -15.32 12.24 -15.50
N ASP A 416 -14.27 13.06 -15.50
CA ASP A 416 -13.55 13.47 -16.71
C ASP A 416 -12.87 12.28 -17.42
N TYR A 417 -12.56 11.21 -16.67
CA TYR A 417 -11.78 10.07 -17.15
C TYR A 417 -12.52 8.74 -17.04
N TRP A 418 -13.49 8.64 -16.13
CA TRP A 418 -14.21 7.42 -15.83
C TRP A 418 -15.71 7.73 -15.80
N GLU A 419 -16.45 7.25 -16.79
CA GLU A 419 -17.91 7.32 -16.79
C GLU A 419 -18.45 6.61 -15.53
N ASN A 420 -19.43 7.15 -14.81
CA ASN A 420 -19.98 6.53 -13.58
C ASN A 420 -18.89 5.95 -12.63
N PRO A 421 -17.96 6.79 -12.13
CA PRO A 421 -16.71 6.34 -11.49
C PRO A 421 -16.92 5.54 -10.20
N ASP A 422 -18.05 5.72 -9.53
CA ASP A 422 -18.39 5.03 -8.29
C ASP A 422 -18.97 3.61 -8.52
N LYS A 423 -19.28 3.24 -9.78
CA LYS A 423 -19.76 1.91 -10.14
C LYS A 423 -18.58 0.97 -10.42
N PHE A 424 -18.57 -0.20 -9.80
CA PHE A 424 -17.64 -1.29 -10.12
C PHE A 424 -18.00 -1.89 -11.48
N ASP A 425 -17.19 -1.59 -12.50
CA ASP A 425 -17.44 -1.99 -13.90
C ASP A 425 -16.13 -2.46 -14.57
N PRO A 426 -15.84 -3.78 -14.52
CA PRO A 426 -14.65 -4.37 -15.13
C PRO A 426 -14.52 -4.07 -16.63
N GLU A 427 -15.65 -3.99 -17.34
CA GLU A 427 -15.72 -3.85 -18.80
C GLU A 427 -15.05 -2.55 -19.30
N ARG A 428 -14.78 -1.57 -18.43
CA ARG A 428 -13.94 -0.38 -18.73
C ARG A 428 -12.50 -0.71 -19.11
N PHE A 429 -12.03 -1.90 -18.76
CA PHE A 429 -10.71 -2.41 -19.11
C PHE A 429 -10.75 -3.40 -20.29
N ALA A 430 -11.89 -3.54 -20.97
CA ALA A 430 -12.01 -4.38 -22.15
C ALA A 430 -11.11 -3.91 -23.30
N ASN A 431 -10.62 -4.86 -24.09
CA ASN A 431 -9.84 -4.57 -25.28
C ASN A 431 -10.63 -3.65 -26.24
N GLY A 432 -9.97 -2.60 -26.73
CA GLY A 432 -10.60 -1.58 -27.59
C GLY A 432 -11.09 -0.33 -26.82
N THR A 433 -11.22 -0.40 -25.50
CA THR A 433 -11.53 0.78 -24.68
C THR A 433 -10.29 1.68 -24.58
N LYS A 434 -10.37 2.89 -25.14
CA LYS A 434 -9.28 3.87 -25.03
C LYS A 434 -9.34 4.56 -23.68
N GLN A 435 -8.38 4.24 -22.82
CA GLN A 435 -8.16 4.98 -21.59
C GLN A 435 -7.42 6.27 -21.89
N VAL A 436 -7.82 7.36 -21.24
CA VAL A 436 -7.05 8.61 -21.28
C VAL A 436 -5.68 8.31 -20.67
N PRO A 437 -4.57 8.46 -21.41
CA PRO A 437 -3.29 8.02 -20.85
C PRO A 437 -2.94 8.87 -19.63
N GLY A 438 -2.39 8.23 -18.60
CA GLY A 438 -2.16 8.86 -17.30
C GLY A 438 -3.37 8.87 -16.37
N SER A 439 -4.57 8.45 -16.80
CA SER A 439 -5.76 8.39 -15.92
C SER A 439 -5.79 7.18 -14.98
N PHE A 440 -4.93 6.19 -15.19
CA PHE A 440 -4.82 5.00 -14.34
C PHE A 440 -3.39 4.81 -13.81
N PHE A 441 -3.11 5.40 -12.64
CA PHE A 441 -1.77 5.43 -12.02
C PHE A 441 -1.56 4.30 -10.99
N ARG A 442 -1.74 3.04 -11.39
CA ARG A 442 -1.68 1.90 -10.46
C ARG A 442 -0.27 1.56 -9.95
N PHE A 443 0.69 1.49 -10.88
CA PHE A 443 2.05 1.00 -10.61
C PHE A 443 3.12 2.09 -10.80
N GLY A 444 2.72 3.35 -10.84
CA GLY A 444 3.58 4.46 -11.20
C GLY A 444 3.93 4.51 -12.69
N MET A 445 4.79 5.46 -13.05
CA MET A 445 5.23 5.72 -14.43
C MET A 445 6.75 5.92 -14.52
N GLY A 446 7.29 5.82 -15.73
CA GLY A 446 8.71 6.06 -15.99
C GLY A 446 9.64 4.99 -15.40
N PRO A 447 10.88 5.33 -15.01
CA PRO A 447 11.94 4.39 -14.67
C PRO A 447 11.75 3.82 -13.25
N ARG A 448 10.91 4.47 -12.45
CA ARG A 448 10.51 4.09 -11.10
C ARG A 448 9.17 3.36 -11.08
N LYS A 449 8.62 2.98 -12.26
CA LYS A 449 7.48 2.07 -12.34
C LYS A 449 7.78 0.83 -11.49
N CYS A 450 6.80 0.42 -10.70
CA CYS A 450 6.89 -0.69 -9.75
C CYS A 450 7.57 -1.90 -10.40
N LEU A 451 8.70 -2.33 -9.85
CA LEU A 451 9.42 -3.50 -10.36
C LEU A 451 8.61 -4.79 -10.12
N GLY A 452 7.92 -4.87 -8.98
CA GLY A 452 7.08 -5.99 -8.56
C GLY A 452 5.73 -6.14 -9.28
N TYR A 453 5.42 -5.33 -10.31
CA TYR A 453 4.09 -5.32 -10.91
C TYR A 453 3.67 -6.69 -11.49
N ARG A 454 4.61 -7.44 -12.08
CA ARG A 454 4.36 -8.78 -12.63
C ARG A 454 4.00 -9.78 -11.53
N TYR A 455 4.77 -9.80 -10.44
CA TYR A 455 4.46 -10.62 -9.27
C TYR A 455 3.11 -10.26 -8.67
N ALA A 456 2.86 -8.98 -8.42
CA ALA A 456 1.60 -8.54 -7.80
C ALA A 456 0.39 -9.00 -8.62
N MET A 457 0.44 -8.83 -9.94
CA MET A 457 -0.65 -9.30 -10.81
C MET A 457 -0.75 -10.82 -10.85
N ALA A 458 0.37 -11.53 -10.97
CA ALA A 458 0.38 -12.99 -11.04
C ALA A 458 -0.14 -13.64 -9.75
N ILE A 459 0.31 -13.16 -8.58
CA ILE A 459 -0.14 -13.65 -7.28
C ILE A 459 -1.64 -13.39 -7.10
N ASN A 460 -2.12 -12.18 -7.41
CA ASN A 460 -3.54 -11.87 -7.32
C ASN A 460 -4.40 -12.82 -8.18
N ARG A 461 -3.94 -13.14 -9.40
CA ARG A 461 -4.64 -14.07 -10.31
C ARG A 461 -4.71 -15.47 -9.72
N VAL A 462 -3.58 -16.00 -9.26
CA VAL A 462 -3.53 -17.35 -8.66
C VAL A 462 -4.43 -17.42 -7.44
N VAL A 463 -4.33 -16.45 -6.51
CA VAL A 463 -5.15 -16.47 -5.30
C VAL A 463 -6.63 -16.33 -5.63
N VAL A 464 -7.04 -15.35 -6.44
CA VAL A 464 -8.46 -15.17 -6.79
C VAL A 464 -9.01 -16.40 -7.51
N ALA A 465 -8.25 -16.99 -8.44
CA ALA A 465 -8.67 -18.20 -9.14
C ALA A 465 -8.84 -19.38 -8.17
N SER A 466 -7.89 -19.61 -7.26
CA SER A 466 -7.97 -20.69 -6.26
C SER A 466 -9.20 -20.55 -5.35
N PHE A 467 -9.52 -19.32 -4.94
CA PHE A 467 -10.74 -19.05 -4.16
C PHE A 467 -12.01 -19.36 -4.96
N LEU A 468 -12.11 -18.88 -6.20
CA LEU A 468 -13.31 -19.08 -7.03
C LEU A 468 -13.46 -20.51 -7.56
N GLN A 469 -12.36 -21.26 -7.66
CA GLN A 469 -12.39 -22.70 -7.95
C GLN A 469 -13.08 -23.48 -6.84
N LYS A 470 -12.96 -23.06 -5.58
CA LYS A 470 -13.51 -23.79 -4.42
C LYS A 470 -14.81 -23.22 -3.87
N PHE A 471 -14.97 -21.90 -3.89
CA PHE A 471 -16.01 -21.21 -3.14
C PHE A 471 -16.92 -20.33 -3.99
N SER A 472 -18.15 -20.16 -3.49
CA SER A 472 -18.96 -18.96 -3.72
C SER A 472 -18.68 -17.97 -2.60
N LEU A 473 -18.51 -16.69 -2.95
CA LEU A 473 -18.12 -15.62 -2.01
C LEU A 473 -19.30 -14.70 -1.72
N GLU A 474 -19.50 -14.32 -0.46
CA GLU A 474 -20.48 -13.32 0.01
C GLU A 474 -19.84 -12.35 0.98
N LEU A 475 -20.20 -11.07 0.92
CA LEU A 475 -19.77 -10.13 1.95
C LEU A 475 -20.44 -10.49 3.28
N GLY A 476 -19.70 -10.41 4.38
CA GLY A 476 -20.28 -10.56 5.71
C GLY A 476 -21.35 -9.50 5.98
N GLN A 477 -21.02 -8.24 5.70
CA GLN A 477 -21.88 -7.07 5.76
C GLN A 477 -21.46 -6.04 4.68
N PRO A 478 -22.36 -5.16 4.21
CA PRO A 478 -22.00 -4.11 3.25
C PRO A 478 -20.86 -3.18 3.73
N SER A 479 -20.78 -2.94 5.04
CA SER A 479 -19.71 -2.13 5.66
C SER A 479 -18.33 -2.79 5.60
N ASP A 480 -18.22 -4.08 5.31
CA ASP A 480 -16.94 -4.78 5.25
C ASP A 480 -16.10 -4.37 4.03
N LEU A 481 -16.68 -3.69 3.03
CA LEU A 481 -15.94 -3.08 1.91
C LEU A 481 -15.30 -1.74 2.30
N ILE A 482 -15.66 -1.17 3.46
CA ILE A 482 -15.20 0.16 3.87
C ILE A 482 -13.72 0.08 4.25
N ARG A 483 -12.90 0.74 3.43
CA ARG A 483 -11.57 1.19 3.80
C ARG A 483 -11.74 2.05 5.06
N VAL A 484 -10.99 1.80 6.14
CA VAL A 484 -10.43 2.79 7.11
C VAL A 484 -10.50 2.40 8.60
N LYS A 485 -9.32 2.24 9.22
CA LYS A 485 -9.02 2.92 10.50
C LYS A 485 -8.44 4.31 10.17
N GLU A 486 -8.93 5.34 10.85
CA GLU A 486 -8.82 6.79 10.53
C GLU A 486 -7.41 7.41 10.60
N THR A 487 -6.33 6.63 10.55
CA THR A 487 -4.97 7.15 10.76
C THR A 487 -3.92 6.43 9.92
N GLY A 488 -3.03 7.21 9.28
CA GLY A 488 -1.73 6.71 8.86
C GLY A 488 -1.13 7.33 7.61
N LEU A 489 0.20 7.30 7.53
CA LEU A 489 0.98 7.56 6.34
C LEU A 489 0.51 6.59 5.27
N PHE A 490 0.01 7.21 4.21
CA PHE A 490 -0.23 6.69 2.90
C PHE A 490 0.39 5.33 2.49
N PHE A 491 1.70 5.19 2.70
CA PHE A 491 2.46 4.03 2.24
C PHE A 491 2.21 2.79 3.11
N PHE A 492 1.79 2.97 4.36
CA PHE A 492 1.74 1.93 5.38
C PHE A 492 0.46 1.91 6.24
N THR A 493 -0.63 2.47 5.75
CA THR A 493 -1.92 2.35 6.46
C THR A 493 -2.32 0.86 6.52
N PRO A 494 -2.50 0.27 7.73
CA PRO A 494 -2.99 -1.09 7.85
C PRO A 494 -4.40 -1.16 7.26
N TYR A 495 -4.62 -2.12 6.37
CA TYR A 495 -5.91 -2.32 5.74
C TYR A 495 -6.87 -2.99 6.72
N LEU A 496 -8.09 -2.47 6.85
CA LEU A 496 -9.19 -3.27 7.40
C LEU A 496 -9.48 -4.37 6.39
N SER A 497 -9.31 -5.61 6.80
CA SER A 497 -9.60 -6.74 5.93
C SER A 497 -11.12 -6.92 5.80
N PRO A 498 -11.66 -6.99 4.58
CA PRO A 498 -13.06 -7.31 4.38
C PRO A 498 -13.36 -8.71 4.93
N LYS A 499 -14.50 -8.85 5.60
CA LYS A 499 -15.00 -10.14 6.05
C LYS A 499 -15.82 -10.77 4.93
N ILE A 500 -15.46 -12.00 4.56
CA ILE A 500 -16.11 -12.74 3.49
C ILE A 500 -16.65 -14.06 4.04
N ILE A 501 -17.88 -14.39 3.67
CA ILE A 501 -18.50 -15.69 3.90
C ILE A 501 -18.18 -16.56 2.68
N PHE A 502 -17.64 -17.75 2.94
CA PHE A 502 -17.37 -18.75 1.91
C PHE A 502 -18.45 -19.83 1.95
N THR A 503 -18.97 -20.21 0.79
CA THR A 503 -19.84 -21.38 0.62
C THR A 503 -19.16 -22.38 -0.31
N SER A 504 -19.07 -23.65 0.09
CA SER A 504 -18.50 -24.69 -0.76
C SER A 504 -19.28 -24.81 -2.06
N ARG A 505 -18.58 -24.90 -3.19
CA ARG A 505 -19.21 -25.13 -4.50
C ARG A 505 -19.92 -26.48 -4.57
N ASN A 506 -19.40 -27.50 -3.89
CA ASN A 506 -19.90 -28.87 -3.98
C ASN A 506 -21.18 -29.11 -3.15
N GLU A 507 -21.54 -28.23 -2.23
CA GLU A 507 -22.75 -28.37 -1.41
C GLU A 507 -24.02 -27.79 -2.08
N LYS A 508 -23.86 -26.88 -3.06
CA LYS A 508 -25.02 -26.35 -3.82
C LYS A 508 -25.60 -27.36 -4.82
N GLN A 509 -24.89 -28.44 -5.15
CA GLN A 509 -25.46 -29.54 -5.96
C GLN A 509 -26.36 -30.48 -5.14
N THR A 510 -26.21 -30.53 -3.81
CA THR A 510 -27.01 -31.41 -2.95
C THR A 510 -28.32 -30.78 -2.47
N LEU A 511 -28.49 -29.47 -2.61
CA LEU A 511 -29.67 -28.73 -2.12
C LEU A 511 -30.71 -28.40 -3.21
N ILE A 512 -30.55 -28.95 -4.42
CA ILE A 512 -31.56 -28.88 -5.49
C ILE A 512 -31.96 -30.32 -5.87
N GLN A 513 -32.66 -30.99 -4.96
CA GLN A 513 -33.75 -31.95 -5.23
C GLN A 513 -34.22 -32.56 -3.90
N PRO A 514 -35.44 -32.25 -3.42
CA PRO A 514 -36.22 -33.23 -2.71
C PRO A 514 -37.04 -34.00 -3.75
N SER A 515 -36.60 -35.22 -4.07
CA SER A 515 -37.53 -36.21 -4.61
C SER A 515 -38.62 -36.43 -3.57
N SER A 516 -39.87 -36.31 -4.01
CA SER A 516 -41.06 -36.56 -3.23
C SER A 516 -41.17 -38.05 -2.91
N SER A 517 -40.70 -38.47 -1.73
CA SER A 517 -41.14 -39.73 -1.10
C SER A 517 -40.65 -39.86 0.34
N GLY A 518 -41.58 -39.66 1.29
CA GLY A 518 -41.86 -40.64 2.34
C GLY A 518 -40.92 -40.79 3.55
N LEU A 519 -41.45 -40.34 4.69
CA LEU A 519 -41.51 -41.01 6.01
C LEU A 519 -40.28 -41.05 6.94
N MET A 520 -40.53 -40.41 8.11
CA MET A 520 -40.22 -40.83 9.49
C MET A 520 -38.74 -40.96 9.90
N LEU A 521 -38.32 -40.11 10.84
CA LEU A 521 -38.18 -40.58 12.23
C LEU A 521 -38.00 -39.41 13.21
N GLU A 522 -38.84 -39.47 14.22
CA GLU A 522 -38.94 -38.65 15.40
C GLU A 522 -37.91 -39.09 16.47
N ASN A 523 -37.58 -38.16 17.37
CA ASN A 523 -37.23 -38.33 18.78
C ASN A 523 -35.76 -38.22 19.27
N TYR A 524 -35.71 -37.60 20.47
CA TYR A 524 -34.68 -37.56 21.52
C TYR A 524 -33.59 -36.48 21.39
N ARG A 525 -33.29 -35.62 22.37
CA ARG A 525 -33.80 -35.38 23.74
C ARG A 525 -33.19 -34.04 24.22
N LYS A 526 -33.97 -33.18 24.90
CA LYS A 526 -33.49 -32.05 25.73
C LYS A 526 -33.01 -32.56 27.09
N SER A 527 -31.90 -32.02 27.64
CA SER A 527 -31.69 -31.64 29.07
C SER A 527 -30.24 -31.16 29.36
N PRO A 528 -29.91 -30.51 30.52
CA PRO A 528 -29.53 -29.09 30.55
C PRO A 528 -28.27 -28.77 31.41
N VAL A 529 -28.03 -27.46 31.67
CA VAL A 529 -27.24 -26.87 32.78
C VAL A 529 -25.72 -26.77 32.50
N ASP A 530 -25.05 -25.60 32.50
CA ASP A 530 -24.91 -24.64 33.61
C ASP A 530 -24.71 -23.17 33.20
N LYS A 531 -25.23 -22.29 34.07
CA LYS A 531 -24.96 -20.84 34.17
C LYS A 531 -23.78 -20.61 35.11
N VAL A 532 -22.99 -19.55 34.88
CA VAL A 532 -22.42 -18.59 35.86
C VAL A 532 -21.21 -17.93 35.19
N VAL A 533 -21.23 -16.60 34.99
CA VAL A 533 -20.23 -15.64 35.51
C VAL A 533 -20.81 -14.23 35.30
N LYS A 534 -21.21 -13.60 36.40
CA LYS A 534 -21.22 -12.13 36.57
C LYS A 534 -20.48 -11.85 37.87
N LYS A 535 -19.26 -11.34 37.75
CA LYS A 535 -18.70 -10.29 38.61
C LYS A 535 -17.51 -9.66 37.92
#